data_AF-A0A016V3B1-F1
#
_entry.id   AF-A0A016V3B1-F1
#
_cell.length_a   1.000
_cell.length_b   1.000
_cell.length_c   1.000
_cell.angle_alpha   90.00
_cell.angle_beta   90.00
_cell.angle_gamma   90.00
#
_symmetry.space_group_name_H-M   'P 1'
#
loop_
_entity.id
_entity.type
_entity.pdbx_description
1 polymer ?
#
loop_
_entity_poly.entity_id
_entity_poly.type
_entity_poly.pdbx_seq_one_letter_code
_entity_poly.pdbx_strand_id
1 'polypeptide(L)'
;MLGILLFVVCFFVTEREELLCRSRERGKAYADIFYNVVQTFCYSVMALLIMRLKLFMTPHLCISCAILANNKMMKAINIRLNRHIHAVLIIAIISAMAFTGKPKVEKLLRLEGNYIHSEDKPFFEWILTETRENDVFAGSMLITAMIKLSTLRPILNHPHYEDARMRKTTEKVYSLLSRKPISEVHSTLKMTGANYVVFLLSDCSAEPTDQPLCSFQRLWDGYDKENIHRISNCDLIEIAVNQHDPSVILPFTIAYERDYLVLKI
;
A
#
# COMPACT_ATOMS: atom_id res chain seq x y z
N MET A 1 22.12 2.52 4.54
CA MET A 1 21.83 2.16 3.14
C MET A 1 23.00 2.48 2.24
N LEU A 2 23.32 3.75 1.97
CA LEU A 2 24.38 4.14 1.02
C LEU A 2 25.75 3.51 1.32
N GLY A 3 26.18 3.48 2.59
CA GLY A 3 27.46 2.88 2.98
C GLY A 3 27.54 1.35 2.84
N ILE A 4 26.43 0.64 3.02
CA ILE A 4 26.37 -0.83 2.83
C ILE A 4 26.30 -1.15 1.34
N LEU A 5 25.56 -0.34 0.57
CA LEU A 5 25.51 -0.46 -0.89
C LEU A 5 26.87 -0.18 -1.51
N LEU A 6 27.58 0.85 -1.05
CA LEU A 6 28.95 1.17 -1.46
C LEU A 6 29.91 0.04 -1.08
N PHE A 7 29.79 -0.54 0.12
CA PHE A 7 30.60 -1.70 0.50
C PHE A 7 30.33 -2.92 -0.39
N VAL A 8 29.07 -3.22 -0.68
CA VAL A 8 28.67 -4.34 -1.56
C VAL A 8 29.13 -4.11 -3.00
N VAL A 9 29.01 -2.88 -3.50
CA VAL A 9 29.48 -2.50 -4.85
C VAL A 9 31.00 -2.51 -4.92
N CYS A 10 31.71 -1.95 -3.94
CA CYS A 10 33.17 -1.99 -3.89
C CYS A 10 33.68 -3.43 -3.75
N PHE A 11 33.04 -4.27 -2.92
CA PHE A 11 33.36 -5.69 -2.83
C PHE A 11 33.17 -6.39 -4.17
N PHE A 12 32.03 -6.17 -4.83
CA PHE A 12 31.73 -6.77 -6.13
C PHE A 12 32.69 -6.30 -7.24
N VAL A 13 33.08 -5.03 -7.25
CA VAL A 13 34.02 -4.46 -8.23
C VAL A 13 35.45 -4.94 -7.97
N THR A 14 35.87 -5.03 -6.70
CA THR A 14 37.25 -5.41 -6.33
C THR A 14 37.51 -6.90 -6.50
N GLU A 15 36.53 -7.75 -6.21
CA GLU A 15 36.66 -9.21 -6.31
C GLU A 15 36.19 -9.81 -7.65
N ARG A 16 35.73 -8.97 -8.59
CA ARG A 16 35.20 -9.42 -9.90
C ARG A 16 36.21 -10.27 -10.68
N GLU A 17 37.50 -9.94 -10.60
CA GLU A 17 38.56 -10.62 -11.35
C GLU A 17 39.01 -11.94 -10.70
N GLU A 18 39.02 -12.05 -9.37
CA GLU A 18 39.40 -13.30 -8.69
C GLU A 18 38.27 -14.33 -8.66
N LEU A 19 37.00 -13.91 -8.70
CA LEU A 19 35.83 -14.80 -8.56
C LEU A 19 35.33 -15.39 -9.89
N LEU A 20 35.57 -14.74 -11.03
CA LEU A 20 35.13 -15.24 -12.35
C LEU A 20 36.11 -16.27 -12.96
N CYS A 21 37.36 -16.31 -12.51
CA CYS A 21 38.30 -17.35 -12.89
C CYS A 21 38.06 -18.62 -12.06
N ARG A 22 37.43 -19.63 -12.69
CA ARG A 22 37.28 -21.00 -12.18
C ARG A 22 38.66 -21.67 -12.05
N SER A 23 39.42 -21.31 -11.02
CA SER A 23 40.62 -22.03 -10.63
C SER A 23 40.23 -23.25 -9.80
N ARG A 24 40.65 -24.40 -10.32
CA ARG A 24 40.40 -25.77 -9.88
C ARG A 24 40.77 -25.95 -8.41
N GLU A 25 39.85 -26.56 -7.64
CA GLU A 25 40.11 -27.21 -6.35
C GLU A 25 40.67 -26.37 -5.18
N ARG A 26 40.10 -25.19 -4.90
CA ARG A 26 40.14 -24.64 -3.52
C ARG A 26 38.82 -24.92 -2.80
N GLY A 27 38.88 -25.65 -1.69
CA GLY A 27 37.74 -25.84 -0.79
C GLY A 27 37.07 -24.48 -0.51
N LYS A 28 35.77 -24.39 -0.76
CA LYS A 28 35.02 -23.14 -0.82
C LYS A 28 34.86 -22.48 0.56
N ALA A 29 35.92 -21.93 1.12
CA ALA A 29 35.92 -21.33 2.45
C ALA A 29 35.02 -20.09 2.60
N TYR A 30 34.48 -19.53 1.49
CA TYR A 30 33.72 -18.28 1.48
C TYR A 30 32.47 -18.29 0.57
N ALA A 31 32.00 -19.46 0.13
CA ALA A 31 30.84 -19.53 -0.78
C ALA A 31 29.55 -18.96 -0.17
N ASP A 32 29.34 -19.17 1.13
CA ASP A 32 28.16 -18.67 1.84
C ASP A 32 28.13 -17.13 1.89
N ILE A 33 29.30 -16.50 2.00
CA ILE A 33 29.44 -15.05 2.03
C ILE A 33 29.13 -14.48 0.65
N PHE A 34 29.70 -15.09 -0.39
CA PHE A 34 29.44 -14.69 -1.77
C PHE A 34 27.95 -14.74 -2.09
N TYR A 35 27.28 -15.85 -1.71
CA TYR A 35 25.84 -15.99 -1.88
C TYR A 35 25.07 -14.86 -1.19
N ASN A 36 25.37 -14.58 0.08
CA ASN A 36 24.68 -13.52 0.83
C ASN A 36 24.93 -12.11 0.28
N VAL A 37 26.14 -11.82 -0.22
CA VAL A 37 26.47 -10.52 -0.83
C VAL A 37 25.71 -10.33 -2.15
N VAL A 38 25.71 -11.33 -3.02
CA VAL A 38 24.95 -11.30 -4.29
C VAL A 38 23.46 -11.16 -4.00
N GLN A 39 22.93 -11.92 -3.04
CA GLN A 39 21.52 -11.84 -2.66
C GLN A 39 21.16 -10.46 -2.11
N THR A 40 22.02 -9.87 -1.26
CA THR A 40 21.84 -8.50 -0.74
C THR A 40 21.83 -7.48 -1.86
N PHE A 41 22.71 -7.62 -2.86
CA PHE A 41 22.72 -6.75 -4.03
C PHE A 41 21.39 -6.85 -4.82
N CYS A 42 20.95 -8.06 -5.18
CA CYS A 42 19.71 -8.26 -5.91
C CYS A 42 18.48 -7.70 -5.18
N TYR A 43 18.34 -7.98 -3.87
CA TYR A 43 17.23 -7.41 -3.09
C TYR A 43 17.33 -5.91 -2.90
N SER A 44 18.54 -5.35 -2.86
CA SER A 44 18.72 -3.89 -2.82
C SER A 44 18.25 -3.24 -4.11
N VAL A 45 18.59 -3.81 -5.27
CA VAL A 45 18.09 -3.35 -6.58
C VAL A 45 16.57 -3.45 -6.63
N MET A 46 15.98 -4.58 -6.24
CA MET A 46 14.52 -4.74 -6.20
C MET A 46 13.85 -3.74 -5.23
N ALA A 47 14.46 -3.45 -4.09
CA ALA A 47 13.94 -2.47 -3.12
C ALA A 47 14.04 -1.01 -3.59
N LEU A 48 14.99 -0.69 -4.49
CA LEU A 48 15.06 0.60 -5.17
C LEU A 48 13.97 0.73 -6.24
N LEU A 49 13.70 -0.34 -6.98
CA LEU A 49 12.66 -0.36 -8.01
C LEU A 49 11.24 -0.36 -7.40
N ILE A 50 11.02 -1.09 -6.31
CA ILE A 50 9.70 -1.27 -5.70
C ILE A 50 9.78 -1.05 -4.18
N MET A 51 9.18 0.05 -3.71
CA MET A 51 9.18 0.45 -2.30
C MET A 51 8.69 -0.64 -1.34
N ARG A 52 7.68 -1.42 -1.75
CA ARG A 52 7.10 -2.50 -0.94
C ARG A 52 8.07 -3.68 -0.73
N LEU A 53 9.06 -3.88 -1.61
CA LEU A 53 10.04 -4.97 -1.50
C LEU A 53 11.19 -4.65 -0.54
N LYS A 54 11.21 -3.45 0.07
CA LYS A 54 12.16 -3.12 1.16
C LYS A 54 12.09 -4.10 2.33
N LEU A 55 10.94 -4.74 2.54
CA LEU A 55 10.77 -5.78 3.55
C LEU A 55 11.75 -6.95 3.33
N PHE A 56 11.92 -7.40 2.08
CA PHE A 56 12.81 -8.53 1.77
C PHE A 56 14.30 -8.17 1.85
N MET A 57 14.65 -6.90 1.67
CA MET A 57 16.03 -6.42 1.79
C MET A 57 16.52 -6.40 3.25
N THR A 58 15.63 -6.12 4.21
CA THR A 58 15.95 -5.99 5.64
C THR A 58 16.74 -7.17 6.23
N PRO A 59 16.30 -8.45 6.11
CA PRO A 59 17.05 -9.58 6.66
C PRO A 59 18.44 -9.74 6.03
N HIS A 60 18.59 -9.47 4.73
CA HIS A 60 19.88 -9.55 4.04
C HIS A 60 20.87 -8.46 4.48
N LEU A 61 20.37 -7.26 4.79
CA LEU A 61 21.17 -6.21 5.41
C LEU A 61 21.63 -6.61 6.82
N CYS A 62 20.77 -7.24 7.63
CA CYS A 62 21.15 -7.73 8.95
C CYS A 62 22.28 -8.77 8.89
N ILE A 63 22.17 -9.74 7.97
CA ILE A 63 23.20 -10.76 7.74
C ILE A 63 24.51 -10.09 7.28
N SER A 64 24.43 -9.13 6.35
CA SER A 64 25.60 -8.39 5.87
C SER A 64 26.29 -7.59 6.98
N CYS A 65 25.53 -6.97 7.88
CA CYS A 65 26.07 -6.29 9.06
C CYS A 65 26.76 -7.27 10.02
N ALA A 66 26.21 -8.47 10.22
CA ALA A 66 26.83 -9.51 11.06
C ALA A 66 28.13 -10.04 10.45
N ILE A 67 28.18 -10.22 9.12
CA ILE A 67 29.41 -10.58 8.40
C ILE A 67 30.46 -9.48 8.54
N LEU A 68 30.06 -8.21 8.40
CA LEU A 68 30.95 -7.06 8.56
C LEU A 68 31.57 -6.98 9.96
N ALA A 69 30.85 -7.40 11.01
CA ALA A 69 31.37 -7.43 12.38
C ALA A 69 32.42 -8.52 12.63
N ASN A 70 32.58 -9.49 11.72
CA ASN A 70 33.55 -10.57 11.87
C ASN A 70 34.92 -10.19 11.29
N ASN A 71 35.82 -9.78 12.19
CA ASN A 71 37.15 -9.28 11.85
C ASN A 71 38.08 -10.31 11.15
N LYS A 72 37.81 -11.62 11.29
CA LYS A 72 38.56 -12.66 10.55
C LYS A 72 38.24 -12.63 9.06
N MET A 73 37.03 -12.24 8.70
CA MET A 73 36.55 -12.16 7.32
C MET A 73 37.06 -10.87 6.66
N MET A 74 37.03 -9.75 7.38
CA MET A 74 37.58 -8.48 6.89
C MET A 74 39.07 -8.55 6.55
N LYS A 75 39.84 -9.34 7.32
CA LYS A 75 41.25 -9.63 6.99
C LYS A 75 41.43 -10.47 5.72
N ALA A 76 40.48 -11.35 5.41
CA ALA A 76 40.50 -12.13 4.17
C ALA A 76 40.23 -11.26 2.93
N ILE A 77 39.47 -10.17 3.09
CA ILE A 77 39.12 -9.17 2.06
C ILE A 77 40.24 -8.11 1.89
N ASN A 78 41.46 -8.41 2.35
CA ASN A 78 42.65 -7.55 2.25
C ASN A 78 42.55 -6.16 2.93
N ILE A 79 41.51 -5.93 3.76
CA ILE A 79 41.36 -4.70 4.55
C ILE A 79 42.06 -4.92 5.90
N ARG A 80 43.29 -4.42 6.01
CA ARG A 80 44.07 -4.45 7.28
C ARG A 80 43.59 -3.37 8.24
N LEU A 81 42.47 -3.62 8.92
CA LEU A 81 41.99 -2.78 10.01
C LEU A 81 42.45 -3.33 11.37
N ASN A 82 43.01 -2.45 12.23
CA ASN A 82 43.37 -2.82 13.59
C ASN A 82 42.12 -3.30 14.36
N ARG A 83 42.26 -4.38 15.14
CA ARG A 83 41.13 -4.99 15.88
C ARG A 83 40.37 -4.00 16.75
N HIS A 84 41.08 -3.08 17.39
CA HIS A 84 40.48 -2.04 18.23
C HIS A 84 39.70 -1.01 17.40
N ILE A 85 40.25 -0.56 16.27
CA ILE A 85 39.60 0.39 15.36
C ILE A 85 38.34 -0.22 14.75
N HIS A 86 38.40 -1.49 14.34
CA HIS A 86 37.24 -2.21 13.80
C HIS A 86 36.11 -2.34 14.83
N ALA A 87 36.43 -2.71 16.08
CA ALA A 87 35.43 -2.80 17.15
C ALA A 87 34.77 -1.45 17.44
N VAL A 88 35.54 -0.36 17.50
CA VAL A 88 35.01 1.00 17.69
C VAL A 88 34.09 1.39 16.53
N LEU A 89 34.46 1.08 15.30
CA LEU A 89 33.65 1.39 14.11
C LEU A 89 32.32 0.63 14.10
N ILE A 90 32.30 -0.65 14.45
CA ILE A 90 31.07 -1.43 14.56
C ILE A 90 30.16 -0.89 15.67
N ILE A 91 30.72 -0.57 16.85
CA ILE A 91 29.95 0.02 17.97
C ILE A 91 29.37 1.38 17.57
N ALA A 92 30.14 2.21 16.87
CA ALA A 92 29.68 3.51 16.38
C ALA A 92 28.53 3.36 15.38
N ILE A 93 28.63 2.40 14.45
CA ILE A 93 27.59 2.11 13.47
C ILE A 93 26.30 1.62 14.15
N ILE A 94 26.40 0.64 15.07
CA ILE A 94 25.25 0.11 15.80
C ILE A 94 24.58 1.22 16.63
N SER A 95 25.38 2.04 17.32
CA SER A 95 24.88 3.17 18.10
C SER A 95 24.13 4.19 17.25
N ALA A 96 24.66 4.55 16.07
CA ALA A 96 24.01 5.47 15.14
C ALA A 96 22.69 4.90 14.57
N MET A 97 22.68 3.59 14.24
CA MET A 97 21.47 2.90 13.80
C MET A 97 20.41 2.84 14.91
N ALA A 98 20.81 2.53 16.15
CA ALA A 98 19.91 2.43 17.29
C ALA A 98 19.32 3.80 17.67
N PHE A 99 20.13 4.86 17.64
CA PHE A 99 19.67 6.22 17.97
C PHE A 99 18.58 6.72 17.02
N THR A 100 18.74 6.45 15.72
CA THR A 100 17.76 6.86 14.71
C THR A 100 16.59 5.87 14.56
N GLY A 101 16.82 4.60 14.84
CA GLY A 101 15.85 3.51 14.68
C GLY A 101 14.87 3.38 15.83
N LYS A 102 15.34 3.42 17.08
CA LYS A 102 14.48 3.26 18.28
C LYS A 102 13.26 4.17 18.29
N PRO A 103 13.37 5.51 18.15
CA PRO A 103 12.18 6.37 18.23
C PRO A 103 11.18 6.11 17.10
N LYS A 104 11.63 5.66 15.93
CA LYS A 104 10.76 5.33 14.80
C LYS A 104 10.00 4.02 15.03
N VAL A 105 10.70 2.99 15.48
CA VAL A 105 10.09 1.68 15.78
C VAL A 105 9.15 1.81 16.96
N GLU A 106 9.56 2.52 18.01
CA GLU A 106 8.72 2.78 19.18
C GLU A 106 7.44 3.53 18.81
N LYS A 107 7.53 4.55 17.95
CA LYS A 107 6.34 5.23 17.42
C LYS A 107 5.40 4.27 16.69
N LEU A 108 5.95 3.35 15.89
CA LEU A 108 5.16 2.36 15.14
C LEU A 108 4.52 1.31 16.05
N LEU A 109 5.25 0.78 17.03
CA LEU A 109 4.73 -0.20 18.00
C LEU A 109 3.67 0.41 18.91
N ARG A 110 3.77 1.71 19.23
CA ARG A 110 2.73 2.44 19.98
C ARG A 110 1.41 2.61 19.21
N LEU A 111 1.38 2.33 17.90
CA LEU A 111 0.15 2.34 17.09
C LEU A 111 -0.60 0.99 17.11
N GLU A 112 -0.06 -0.03 17.79
CA GLU A 112 -0.66 -1.35 17.86
C GLU A 112 -2.00 -1.30 18.60
N GLY A 113 -3.11 -1.45 17.84
CA GLY A 113 -4.47 -1.60 18.37
C GLY A 113 -5.50 -0.55 17.95
N ASN A 114 -5.09 0.60 17.39
CA ASN A 114 -6.01 1.64 16.93
C ASN A 114 -5.86 1.88 15.41
N TYR A 115 -6.33 0.92 14.60
CA TYR A 115 -6.39 1.08 13.14
C TYR A 115 -7.60 1.89 12.67
N ILE A 116 -8.56 2.11 13.57
CA ILE A 116 -9.69 3.02 13.38
C ILE A 116 -9.24 4.35 13.96
N HIS A 117 -9.07 5.37 13.11
CA HIS A 117 -8.77 6.70 13.60
C HIS A 117 -9.93 7.17 14.51
N SER A 118 -9.64 8.04 15.47
CA SER A 118 -10.70 8.48 16.40
C SER A 118 -11.88 9.14 15.67
N GLU A 119 -11.63 9.74 14.51
CA GLU A 119 -12.62 10.32 13.60
C GLU A 119 -13.52 9.29 12.90
N ASP A 120 -13.01 8.07 12.66
CA ASP A 120 -13.75 7.00 11.96
C ASP A 120 -14.69 6.22 12.89
N LYS A 121 -14.53 6.32 14.22
CA LYS A 121 -15.32 5.56 15.19
C LYS A 121 -16.84 5.76 15.05
N PRO A 122 -17.37 6.99 14.91
CA PRO A 122 -18.81 7.21 14.80
C PRO A 122 -19.41 6.54 13.56
N PHE A 123 -18.63 6.37 12.48
CA PHE A 123 -19.08 5.70 11.27
C PHE A 123 -19.28 4.20 11.51
N PHE A 124 -18.31 3.53 12.13
CA PHE A 124 -18.43 2.10 12.44
C PHE A 124 -19.49 1.83 13.51
N GLU A 125 -19.64 2.71 14.50
CA GLU A 125 -20.72 2.64 15.48
C GLU A 125 -22.09 2.76 14.78
N TRP A 126 -22.26 3.71 13.87
CA TRP A 126 -23.48 3.85 13.09
C TRP A 126 -23.81 2.58 12.27
N ILE A 127 -22.82 1.95 11.64
CA ILE A 127 -23.03 0.68 10.93
C ILE A 127 -23.58 -0.38 11.89
N LEU A 128 -23.02 -0.49 13.08
CA LEU A 128 -23.43 -1.51 14.04
C LEU A 128 -24.83 -1.25 14.61
N THR A 129 -25.24 0.01 14.78
CA THR A 129 -26.53 0.38 15.39
C THR A 129 -27.67 0.50 14.38
N GLU A 130 -27.42 1.07 13.20
CA GLU A 130 -28.46 1.43 12.23
C GLU A 130 -28.65 0.42 11.10
N THR A 131 -27.71 -0.51 10.89
CA THR A 131 -27.79 -1.52 9.80
C THR A 131 -27.97 -2.93 10.33
N ARG A 132 -28.63 -3.77 9.53
CA ARG A 132 -28.86 -5.19 9.86
C ARG A 132 -27.59 -6.00 9.63
N GLU A 133 -27.45 -7.10 10.34
CA GLU A 133 -26.29 -7.99 10.20
C GLU A 133 -26.10 -8.56 8.80
N ASN A 134 -27.20 -8.72 8.05
CA ASN A 134 -27.20 -9.25 6.69
C ASN A 134 -27.13 -8.17 5.61
N ASP A 135 -27.06 -6.88 5.97
CA ASP A 135 -26.99 -5.80 4.98
C ASP A 135 -25.63 -5.83 4.28
N VAL A 136 -25.66 -5.82 2.94
CA VAL A 136 -24.47 -5.92 2.10
C VAL A 136 -23.96 -4.53 1.73
N PHE A 137 -22.68 -4.29 2.04
CA PHE A 137 -21.99 -3.05 1.71
C PHE A 137 -21.15 -3.19 0.44
N ALA A 138 -21.25 -2.20 -0.43
CA ALA A 138 -20.38 -1.99 -1.59
C ALA A 138 -19.66 -0.65 -1.44
N GLY A 139 -18.55 -0.46 -2.14
CA GLY A 139 -17.84 0.82 -2.09
C GLY A 139 -16.39 0.73 -2.55
N SER A 140 -15.58 1.68 -2.10
CA SER A 140 -14.15 1.60 -2.33
C SER A 140 -13.56 0.35 -1.65
N MET A 141 -12.63 -0.34 -2.33
CA MET A 141 -12.08 -1.61 -1.83
C MET A 141 -11.42 -1.50 -0.45
N LEU A 142 -10.88 -0.33 -0.12
CA LEU A 142 -10.25 -0.08 1.17
C LEU A 142 -11.32 0.02 2.28
N ILE A 143 -12.37 0.81 2.05
CA ILE A 143 -13.44 1.03 3.03
C ILE A 143 -14.23 -0.25 3.26
N THR A 144 -14.58 -0.98 2.20
CA THR A 144 -15.31 -2.25 2.36
C THR A 144 -14.51 -3.28 3.16
N ALA A 145 -13.18 -3.35 2.95
CA ALA A 145 -12.32 -4.20 3.78
C ALA A 145 -12.34 -3.77 5.26
N MET A 146 -12.29 -2.45 5.54
CA MET A 146 -12.40 -1.94 6.92
C MET A 146 -13.78 -2.25 7.54
N ILE A 147 -14.87 -2.06 6.80
CA ILE A 147 -16.23 -2.42 7.25
C ILE A 147 -16.29 -3.90 7.62
N LYS A 148 -15.77 -4.79 6.77
CA LYS A 148 -15.78 -6.22 7.05
C LYS A 148 -14.99 -6.57 8.31
N LEU A 149 -13.82 -5.99 8.51
CA LEU A 149 -12.97 -6.26 9.66
C LEU A 149 -13.53 -5.69 10.96
N SER A 150 -14.11 -4.49 10.93
CA SER A 150 -14.59 -3.78 12.13
C SER A 150 -16.01 -4.18 12.55
N THR A 151 -16.87 -4.53 11.60
CA THR A 151 -18.32 -4.73 11.86
C THR A 151 -18.84 -6.12 11.46
N LEU A 152 -18.00 -6.93 10.81
CA LEU A 152 -18.32 -8.24 10.24
C LEU A 152 -19.44 -8.25 9.19
N ARG A 153 -19.99 -7.08 8.80
CA ARG A 153 -21.03 -6.95 7.79
C ARG A 153 -20.60 -7.57 6.45
N PRO A 154 -21.52 -8.23 5.72
CA PRO A 154 -21.26 -8.71 4.36
C PRO A 154 -20.81 -7.58 3.43
N ILE A 155 -19.86 -7.89 2.56
CA ILE A 155 -19.36 -6.95 1.55
C ILE A 155 -19.51 -7.54 0.15
N LEU A 156 -19.85 -6.69 -0.82
CA LEU A 156 -20.02 -7.09 -2.21
C LEU A 156 -18.68 -7.18 -2.95
N ASN A 157 -17.80 -6.22 -2.75
CA ASN A 157 -16.49 -6.15 -3.41
C ASN A 157 -15.34 -6.10 -2.40
N HIS A 158 -14.29 -6.88 -2.69
CA HIS A 158 -13.07 -7.01 -1.89
C HIS A 158 -11.85 -6.96 -2.84
N PRO A 159 -10.66 -6.48 -2.41
CA PRO A 159 -9.45 -6.34 -3.23
C PRO A 159 -8.83 -7.68 -3.73
N HIS A 160 -9.57 -8.41 -4.56
CA HIS A 160 -9.12 -9.58 -5.31
C HIS A 160 -9.01 -9.24 -6.79
N TYR A 161 -7.90 -8.61 -7.17
CA TYR A 161 -7.66 -8.18 -8.55
C TYR A 161 -7.49 -9.35 -9.53
N GLU A 162 -7.05 -10.51 -9.05
CA GLU A 162 -6.81 -11.70 -9.88
C GLU A 162 -8.11 -12.35 -10.36
N ASP A 163 -9.21 -12.19 -9.62
CA ASP A 163 -10.50 -12.79 -9.98
C ASP A 163 -11.26 -11.88 -10.96
N ALA A 164 -11.52 -12.39 -12.16
CA ALA A 164 -12.24 -11.66 -13.22
C ALA A 164 -13.69 -11.31 -12.83
N ARG A 165 -14.36 -12.16 -12.04
CA ARG A 165 -15.73 -11.91 -11.55
C ARG A 165 -15.70 -10.76 -10.55
N MET A 166 -14.75 -10.77 -9.60
CA MET A 166 -14.63 -9.72 -8.59
C MET A 166 -14.25 -8.37 -9.23
N ARG A 167 -13.41 -8.37 -10.26
CA ARG A 167 -13.11 -7.16 -11.06
C ARG A 167 -14.37 -6.58 -11.71
N LYS A 168 -15.18 -7.40 -12.39
CA LYS A 168 -16.45 -6.94 -13.00
C LYS A 168 -17.45 -6.43 -11.97
N THR A 169 -17.54 -7.08 -10.82
CA THR A 169 -18.39 -6.58 -9.71
C THR A 169 -17.89 -5.24 -9.19
N THR A 170 -16.58 -5.10 -8.98
CA THR A 170 -15.99 -3.84 -8.54
C THR A 170 -16.19 -2.73 -9.58
N GLU A 171 -16.03 -3.02 -10.86
CA GLU A 171 -16.29 -2.06 -11.94
C GLU A 171 -17.72 -1.50 -11.88
N LYS A 172 -18.72 -2.35 -11.62
CA LYS A 172 -20.10 -1.91 -11.41
C LYS A 172 -20.25 -1.02 -10.18
N VAL A 173 -19.59 -1.36 -9.08
CA VAL A 173 -19.59 -0.53 -7.85
C VAL A 173 -19.00 0.86 -8.12
N TYR A 174 -17.86 0.91 -8.80
CA TYR A 174 -17.19 2.16 -9.14
C TYR A 174 -17.89 2.96 -10.24
N SER A 175 -18.86 2.37 -10.95
CA SER A 175 -19.66 3.09 -11.95
C SER A 175 -20.49 4.24 -11.35
N LEU A 176 -20.67 4.27 -10.03
CA LEU A 176 -21.21 5.43 -9.33
C LEU A 176 -20.34 6.68 -9.51
N LEU A 177 -19.03 6.55 -9.68
CA LEU A 177 -18.12 7.68 -9.92
C LEU A 177 -18.05 8.11 -11.40
N SER A 178 -18.86 7.50 -12.26
CA SER A 178 -18.93 7.78 -13.69
C SER A 178 -19.99 8.84 -14.03
N ARG A 179 -20.15 9.13 -15.33
CA ARG A 179 -21.23 9.96 -15.88
C ARG A 179 -22.44 9.13 -16.38
N LYS A 180 -22.51 7.85 -16.03
CA LYS A 180 -23.68 7.01 -16.34
C LYS A 180 -24.93 7.52 -15.61
N PRO A 181 -26.13 7.34 -16.18
CA PRO A 181 -27.37 7.72 -15.51
C PRO A 181 -27.46 7.09 -14.12
N ILE A 182 -27.70 7.92 -13.11
CA ILE A 182 -27.74 7.48 -11.71
C ILE A 182 -28.77 6.37 -11.46
N SER A 183 -29.89 6.38 -12.20
CA SER A 183 -30.93 5.34 -12.14
C SER A 183 -30.48 3.99 -12.71
N GLU A 184 -29.63 4.00 -13.75
CA GLU A 184 -29.02 2.79 -14.33
C GLU A 184 -27.99 2.20 -13.35
N VAL A 185 -27.17 3.06 -12.75
CA VAL A 185 -26.20 2.66 -11.71
C VAL A 185 -26.94 2.04 -10.53
N HIS A 186 -27.99 2.70 -10.01
CA HIS A 186 -28.81 2.17 -8.92
C HIS A 186 -29.37 0.78 -9.23
N SER A 187 -30.01 0.63 -10.39
CA SER A 187 -30.60 -0.64 -10.83
C SER A 187 -29.55 -1.74 -10.93
N THR A 188 -28.36 -1.40 -11.44
CA THR A 188 -27.23 -2.31 -11.54
C THR A 188 -26.74 -2.78 -10.17
N LEU A 189 -26.58 -1.86 -9.22
CA LEU A 189 -26.11 -2.18 -7.87
C LEU A 189 -27.13 -2.99 -7.07
N LYS A 190 -28.41 -2.64 -7.23
CA LYS A 190 -29.54 -3.41 -6.68
C LYS A 190 -29.57 -4.84 -7.20
N MET A 191 -29.39 -5.02 -8.51
CA MET A 191 -29.33 -6.36 -9.13
C MET A 191 -28.13 -7.17 -8.66
N THR A 192 -27.00 -6.53 -8.33
CA THR A 192 -25.85 -7.21 -7.72
C THR A 192 -26.02 -7.56 -6.24
N GLY A 193 -27.11 -7.11 -5.60
CA GLY A 193 -27.42 -7.42 -4.21
C GLY A 193 -26.77 -6.50 -3.18
N ALA A 194 -26.35 -5.28 -3.56
CA ALA A 194 -25.90 -4.28 -2.61
C ALA A 194 -27.09 -3.59 -1.92
N ASN A 195 -26.98 -3.37 -0.61
CA ASN A 195 -27.95 -2.59 0.18
C ASN A 195 -27.46 -1.16 0.42
N TYR A 196 -26.16 -1.02 0.68
CA TYR A 196 -25.50 0.26 0.92
C TYR A 196 -24.25 0.39 0.06
N VAL A 197 -23.95 1.62 -0.32
CA VAL A 197 -22.77 2.00 -1.10
C VAL A 197 -22.03 3.08 -0.34
N VAL A 198 -20.73 2.88 -0.12
CA VAL A 198 -19.89 3.76 0.69
C VAL A 198 -18.72 4.28 -0.11
N PHE A 199 -18.57 5.60 -0.12
CA PHE A 199 -17.43 6.29 -0.72
C PHE A 199 -16.98 7.46 0.17
N LEU A 200 -15.75 7.91 -0.03
CA LEU A 200 -15.28 9.16 0.56
C LEU A 200 -15.68 10.31 -0.37
N LEU A 201 -16.07 11.45 0.17
CA LEU A 201 -16.29 12.65 -0.66
C LEU A 201 -15.01 13.07 -1.41
N SER A 202 -13.84 12.73 -0.86
CA SER A 202 -12.55 12.92 -1.53
C SER A 202 -12.38 12.06 -2.80
N ASP A 203 -13.09 10.93 -2.93
CA ASP A 203 -13.07 10.13 -4.16
C ASP A 203 -13.71 10.90 -5.34
N CYS A 204 -14.58 11.86 -5.04
CA CYS A 204 -15.22 12.74 -6.01
C CYS A 204 -14.46 14.04 -6.26
N SER A 205 -13.34 14.29 -5.56
CA SER A 205 -12.56 15.51 -5.74
C SER A 205 -11.91 15.59 -7.12
N ALA A 206 -12.04 16.75 -7.77
CA ALA A 206 -11.25 17.10 -8.93
C ALA A 206 -9.80 17.34 -8.52
N GLU A 207 -8.83 16.81 -9.27
CA GLU A 207 -7.43 16.81 -8.86
C GLU A 207 -6.76 18.19 -8.81
N PRO A 208 -5.71 18.34 -7.98
CA PRO A 208 -4.77 19.44 -8.03
C PRO A 208 -4.01 19.49 -9.37
N THR A 209 -3.63 20.69 -9.76
CA THR A 209 -3.13 21.13 -11.09
C THR A 209 -1.98 20.33 -11.71
N ASP A 210 -1.25 19.51 -10.94
CA ASP A 210 0.05 18.93 -11.35
C ASP A 210 -0.03 17.54 -12.01
N GLN A 211 -1.15 16.81 -11.92
CA GLN A 211 -1.35 15.53 -12.64
C GLN A 211 -2.80 15.40 -13.12
N PRO A 212 -3.16 15.85 -14.33
CA PRO A 212 -4.56 15.95 -14.77
C PRO A 212 -5.25 14.61 -15.13
N LEU A 213 -4.57 13.47 -14.97
CA LEU A 213 -5.02 12.15 -15.48
C LEU A 213 -5.37 11.12 -14.39
N CYS A 214 -5.32 11.48 -13.11
CA CYS A 214 -5.39 10.53 -11.99
C CYS A 214 -6.71 10.62 -11.20
N SER A 215 -7.71 11.39 -11.65
CA SER A 215 -9.04 11.43 -11.04
C SER A 215 -9.97 10.30 -11.52
N PHE A 216 -10.85 9.82 -10.63
CA PHE A 216 -11.82 8.78 -10.98
C PHE A 216 -12.75 9.21 -12.12
N GLN A 217 -13.16 10.48 -12.16
CA GLN A 217 -14.00 11.02 -13.23
C GLN A 217 -13.30 10.91 -14.59
N ARG A 218 -12.03 11.33 -14.69
CA ARG A 218 -11.26 11.27 -15.95
C ARG A 218 -10.94 9.84 -16.38
N LEU A 219 -10.69 8.95 -15.41
CA LEU A 219 -10.54 7.52 -15.67
C LEU A 219 -11.80 6.95 -16.33
N TRP A 220 -12.98 7.30 -15.80
CA TRP A 220 -14.26 6.91 -16.38
C TRP A 220 -14.53 7.56 -17.73
N ASP A 221 -14.17 8.83 -17.94
CA ASP A 221 -14.30 9.50 -19.25
C ASP A 221 -13.46 8.79 -20.34
N GLY A 222 -12.29 8.24 -19.98
CA GLY A 222 -11.47 7.44 -20.89
C GLY A 222 -12.07 6.06 -21.19
N TYR A 223 -12.73 5.46 -20.20
CA TYR A 223 -13.31 4.11 -20.28
C TYR A 223 -14.70 4.08 -20.94
N ASP A 224 -15.59 4.99 -20.55
CA ASP A 224 -16.97 5.11 -21.02
C ASP A 224 -17.16 6.42 -21.81
N LYS A 225 -16.76 6.37 -23.08
CA LYS A 225 -16.80 7.54 -23.96
C LYS A 225 -18.21 7.99 -24.33
N GLU A 226 -19.20 7.11 -24.21
CA GLU A 226 -20.58 7.39 -24.60
C GLU A 226 -21.24 8.39 -23.66
N ASN A 227 -20.85 8.39 -22.38
CA ASN A 227 -21.47 9.20 -21.34
C ASN A 227 -20.69 10.48 -21.00
N ILE A 228 -19.61 10.82 -21.72
CA ILE A 228 -18.75 11.99 -21.45
C ILE A 228 -19.55 13.31 -21.37
N HIS A 229 -20.59 13.46 -22.19
CA HIS A 229 -21.38 14.69 -22.27
C HIS A 229 -22.38 14.87 -21.13
N ARG A 230 -22.54 13.87 -20.26
CA ARG A 230 -23.49 13.91 -19.13
C ARG A 230 -22.84 14.52 -17.88
N ILE A 231 -23.69 14.99 -16.96
CA ILE A 231 -23.25 15.46 -15.65
C ILE A 231 -22.65 14.28 -14.88
N SER A 232 -21.56 14.52 -14.15
CA SER A 232 -20.94 13.47 -13.33
C SER A 232 -21.83 13.15 -12.14
N ASN A 233 -21.93 11.88 -11.78
CA ASN A 233 -22.64 11.48 -10.56
C ASN A 233 -21.98 12.07 -9.32
N CYS A 234 -20.67 12.32 -9.34
CA CYS A 234 -19.99 13.05 -8.28
C CYS A 234 -20.50 14.49 -8.12
N ASP A 235 -20.75 15.20 -9.23
CA ASP A 235 -21.30 16.56 -9.18
C ASP A 235 -22.74 16.53 -8.63
N LEU A 236 -23.54 15.52 -9.01
CA LEU A 236 -24.89 15.32 -8.46
C LEU A 236 -24.86 15.02 -6.96
N ILE A 237 -23.95 14.16 -6.53
CA ILE A 237 -23.75 13.82 -5.11
C ILE A 237 -23.29 15.05 -4.33
N GLU A 238 -22.36 15.83 -4.87
CA GLU A 238 -21.88 17.05 -4.23
C GLU A 238 -23.00 18.09 -4.10
N ILE A 239 -23.85 18.24 -5.11
CA ILE A 239 -25.06 19.07 -5.03
C ILE A 239 -26.01 18.55 -3.94
N ALA A 240 -26.27 17.24 -3.89
CA ALA A 240 -27.16 16.65 -2.91
C ALA A 240 -26.69 16.87 -1.46
N VAL A 241 -25.39 16.76 -1.23
CA VAL A 241 -24.73 16.94 0.08
C VAL A 241 -24.66 18.44 0.43
N ASN A 242 -24.06 19.27 -0.43
CA ASN A 242 -23.83 20.68 -0.12
C ASN A 242 -25.13 21.51 -0.11
N GLN A 243 -26.04 21.27 -1.06
CA GLN A 243 -27.30 22.00 -1.17
C GLN A 243 -28.45 21.32 -0.42
N HIS A 244 -28.20 20.16 0.21
CA HIS A 244 -29.20 19.37 0.94
C HIS A 244 -30.44 19.03 0.10
N ASP A 245 -30.26 18.86 -1.21
CA ASP A 245 -31.32 18.49 -2.15
C ASP A 245 -31.18 17.01 -2.57
N PRO A 246 -31.82 16.06 -1.86
CA PRO A 246 -31.72 14.65 -2.19
C PRO A 246 -32.44 14.27 -3.49
N SER A 247 -33.22 15.18 -4.10
CA SER A 247 -33.99 14.87 -5.30
C SER A 247 -33.11 14.59 -6.53
N VAL A 248 -31.90 15.16 -6.55
CA VAL A 248 -30.96 15.05 -7.68
C VAL A 248 -30.28 13.68 -7.79
N ILE A 249 -30.26 12.90 -6.70
CA ILE A 249 -29.65 11.56 -6.65
C ILE A 249 -30.67 10.41 -6.61
N LEU A 250 -31.95 10.70 -6.83
CA LEU A 250 -32.97 9.66 -6.87
C LEU A 250 -32.60 8.59 -7.93
N PRO A 251 -32.76 7.30 -7.61
CA PRO A 251 -33.48 6.74 -6.45
C PRO A 251 -32.61 6.42 -5.21
N PHE A 252 -31.36 6.89 -5.13
CA PHE A 252 -30.55 6.73 -3.92
C PHE A 252 -31.07 7.60 -2.78
N THR A 253 -30.80 7.16 -1.54
CA THR A 253 -31.07 7.93 -0.32
C THR A 253 -29.82 8.03 0.53
N ILE A 254 -29.53 9.21 1.06
CA ILE A 254 -28.38 9.42 1.96
C ILE A 254 -28.73 8.82 3.32
N ALA A 255 -27.96 7.83 3.75
CA ALA A 255 -28.15 7.14 5.03
C ALA A 255 -27.20 7.67 6.11
N TYR A 256 -26.00 8.10 5.71
CA TYR A 256 -24.99 8.67 6.59
C TYR A 256 -24.12 9.65 5.80
N GLU A 257 -23.81 10.78 6.41
CA GLU A 257 -23.03 11.86 5.81
C GLU A 257 -22.12 12.49 6.88
N ARG A 258 -20.82 12.20 6.80
CA ARG A 258 -19.72 12.89 7.48
C ARG A 258 -18.48 12.83 6.57
N ASP A 259 -17.38 12.24 7.05
CA ASP A 259 -16.19 11.96 6.24
C ASP A 259 -16.47 10.85 5.20
N TYR A 260 -17.38 9.94 5.56
CA TYR A 260 -17.91 8.91 4.68
C TYR A 260 -19.32 9.30 4.22
N LEU A 261 -19.59 9.05 2.95
CA LEU A 261 -20.94 9.13 2.38
C LEU A 261 -21.47 7.70 2.20
N VAL A 262 -22.62 7.42 2.82
CA VAL A 262 -23.34 6.17 2.66
C VAL A 262 -24.64 6.43 1.92
N LEU A 263 -24.76 5.84 0.74
CA LEU A 263 -25.98 5.82 -0.05
C LEU A 263 -26.68 4.48 0.12
N LYS A 264 -27.97 4.52 0.40
CA LYS A 264 -28.84 3.35 0.45
C LYS A 264 -29.50 3.13 -0.92
N ILE A 265 -29.55 1.86 -1.32
CA ILE A 265 -30.14 1.36 -2.57
C ILE A 265 -31.57 0.87 -2.33
#